data_AF-A0A7C2FD05-F1
#
_entry.id   AF-A0A7C2FD05-F1
#
_cell.length_a   1.000
_cell.length_b   1.000
_cell.length_c   1.000
_cell.angle_alpha   90.00
_cell.angle_beta   90.00
_cell.angle_gamma   90.00
#
_symmetry.space_group_name_H-M   'P 1'
#
loop_
_entity.id
_entity.type
_entity.pdbx_description
1 polymer ?
#
loop_
_entity_poly.entity_id
_entity_poly.type
_entity_poly.pdbx_seq_one_letter_code
_entity_poly.pdbx_strand_id
1 'polypeptide(L)' 'EYTDEIDYLKVYVSRLRNKLEEDPRNPHYILTEYGVGYSFRKE' A
#
# COMPACT_ATOMS: atom_id res chain seq x y z
N GLU A 1 -20.43 -5.83 5.34
CA GLU A 1 -19.47 -5.71 6.45
C GLU A 1 -18.01 -5.92 6.04
N TYR A 2 -17.59 -5.51 4.83
CA TYR A 2 -16.17 -5.56 4.39
C TYR A 2 -15.62 -4.17 4.04
N THR A 3 -16.47 -3.14 4.04
CA THR A 3 -16.08 -1.77 3.70
C THR A 3 -15.11 -1.21 4.72
N ASP A 4 -15.30 -1.54 6.01
CA ASP A 4 -14.41 -1.11 7.09
C ASP A 4 -13.02 -1.72 6.96
N GLU A 5 -12.92 -3.00 6.56
CA GLU A 5 -11.66 -3.74 6.35
C GLU A 5 -10.77 -3.13 5.26
N ILE A 6 -11.38 -2.58 4.20
CA ILE A 6 -10.65 -1.94 3.09
C ILE A 6 -9.97 -0.65 3.57
N ASP A 7 -10.61 0.11 4.45
CA ASP A 7 -10.01 1.33 4.98
C ASP A 7 -8.86 1.01 5.94
N TYR A 8 -8.94 -0.10 6.68
CA TYR A 8 -7.79 -0.60 7.45
C TYR A 8 -6.61 -0.94 6.53
N LEU A 9 -6.83 -1.63 5.40
CA LEU A 9 -5.77 -1.99 4.46
C LEU A 9 -5.00 -0.75 3.95
N LYS A 10 -5.72 0.31 3.55
CA LYS A 10 -5.10 1.57 3.11
C LYS A 10 -4.23 2.20 4.20
N VAL A 11 -4.72 2.20 5.45
CA VAL A 11 -3.98 2.74 6.60
C VAL A 11 -2.70 1.96 6.84
N TYR A 12 -2.76 0.62 6.81
CA TYR A 12 -1.58 -0.22 7.01
C TYR A 12 -0.59 -0.10 5.84
N VAL A 13 -1.06 -0.05 4.59
CA VAL A 13 -0.19 0.18 3.43
C VAL A 13 0.50 1.54 3.52
N SER A 14 -0.22 2.60 3.92
CA SER A 14 0.39 3.91 4.15
C SER A 14 1.48 3.84 5.23
N ARG A 15 1.22 3.17 6.35
CA ARG A 15 2.22 2.96 7.42
C ARG A 15 3.43 2.15 6.96
N LEU A 16 3.24 1.15 6.10
CA LEU A 16 4.34 0.35 5.55
C LEU A 16 5.18 1.18 4.58
N ARG A 17 4.55 1.94 3.67
CA ARG A 17 5.28 2.81 2.74
C ARG A 17 6.14 3.84 3.47
N ASN A 18 5.64 4.42 4.55
CA ASN A 18 6.42 5.34 5.41
C ASN A 18 7.65 4.70 6.08
N LYS A 19 7.70 3.36 6.21
CA LYS A 19 8.81 2.65 6.85
C LYS A 19 9.78 2.02 5.85
N LEU A 20 9.31 1.70 4.65
CA LEU A 20 10.05 0.89 3.69
C LEU A 20 10.48 1.66 2.43
N GLU A 21 9.71 2.67 2.03
CA GLU A 21 9.97 3.46 0.82
C GLU A 21 10.89 4.65 1.15
N GLU A 22 11.75 5.04 0.22
CA GLU A 22 12.53 6.27 0.34
C GLU A 22 11.64 7.53 0.23
N ASP A 23 10.71 7.56 -0.73
CA ASP A 23 9.60 8.52 -0.80
C ASP A 23 8.26 7.76 -0.82
N PRO A 24 7.46 7.81 0.26
CA PRO A 24 6.17 7.12 0.33
C PRO A 24 5.15 7.54 -0.75
N ARG A 25 5.33 8.71 -1.37
CA ARG A 25 4.49 9.21 -2.48
C ARG A 25 4.91 8.66 -3.83
N ASN A 26 6.13 8.16 -3.94
CA ASN A 26 6.66 7.47 -5.11
C ASN A 26 7.14 6.06 -4.72
N PRO A 27 6.21 5.14 -4.40
CA PRO A 27 6.56 3.83 -3.86
C PRO A 27 7.16 2.92 -4.93
N HIS A 28 8.23 2.20 -4.56
CA HIS A 28 8.91 1.21 -5.40
C HIS A 28 8.58 -0.21 -4.95
N TYR A 29 8.37 -0.44 -3.65
CA TYR A 29 8.12 -1.77 -3.10
C TYR A 29 6.65 -2.15 -3.05
N ILE A 30 5.78 -1.23 -2.60
CA ILE A 30 4.34 -1.50 -2.48
C ILE A 30 3.60 -0.67 -3.50
N LEU A 31 3.19 -1.28 -4.60
CA LEU A 31 2.54 -0.61 -5.73
C LEU A 31 1.02 -0.69 -5.62
N THR A 32 0.33 0.36 -6.06
CA THR A 32 -1.13 0.36 -6.19
C THR A 32 -1.50 -0.16 -7.58
N GLU A 33 -2.28 -1.23 -7.63
CA GLU A 33 -2.86 -1.79 -8.85
C GLU A 33 -4.34 -1.39 -8.90
N TYR A 34 -4.69 -0.45 -9.77
CA TYR A 34 -6.05 0.11 -9.83
C TYR A 34 -7.12 -0.96 -10.10
N GLY A 35 -8.17 -0.99 -9.28
CA GLY A 35 -9.25 -1.98 -9.38
C GLY A 35 -8.89 -3.37 -8.83
N VAL A 36 -7.64 -3.59 -8.41
CA VAL A 36 -7.16 -4.88 -7.90
C VAL A 36 -6.73 -4.78 -6.43
N GLY A 37 -5.94 -3.76 -6.09
CA GLY A 37 -5.43 -3.56 -4.72
C GLY A 37 -3.97 -3.15 -4.70
N TYR A 38 -3.16 -3.89 -3.95
CA TYR A 38 -1.72 -3.61 -3.78
C TYR A 38 -0.88 -4.82 -4.17
N SER A 39 0.28 -4.55 -4.75
CA SER A 39 1.27 -5.56 -5.13
C SER A 39 2.60 -5.25 -4.48
N PHE A 40 3.32 -6.29 -4.06
CA PHE A 40 4.67 -6.17 -3.53
C PHE A 40 5.68 -6.53 -4.61
N ARG A 41 6.62 -5.63 -4.90
CA ARG A 41 7.77 -5.89 -5.77
C ARG A 41 9.03 -5.70 -4.96
N LYS A 42 9.92 -6.68 -5.05
CA LYS A 42 11.26 -6.60 -4.52
C LYS A 42 12.18 -6.69 -5.73
N GLU A 43 12.93 -5.63 -5.98
CA GLU A 43 14.10 -5.73 -6.87
C GLU A 43 15.12 -6.70 -6.29
#